data_AF-A0A3N4K3J9-F1
#
_entry.id   AF-A0A3N4K3J9-F1
#
_cell.length_a   1.000
_cell.length_b   1.000
_cell.length_c   1.000
_cell.angle_alpha   90.00
_cell.angle_beta   90.00
_cell.angle_gamma   90.00
#
_symmetry.space_group_name_H-M   'P 1'
#
loop_
_entity.id
_entity.type
_entity.pdbx_description
1 polymer ?
#
loop_
_entity_poly.entity_id
_entity_poly.type
_entity_poly.pdbx_seq_one_letter_code
_entity_poly.pdbx_strand_id
1 'polypeptide(L)' 'MRITTFHIINEDGTDKRKIWVVGQGERPHYFCQQQVNPQNLPVIYKFNNKAWLLTGLWYEFLCYFNEEMRISQ' A
#
# COMPACT_ATOMS: atom_id res chain seq x y z
N MET A 1 -2.67 15.00 -9.28
CA MET A 1 -2.18 13.65 -8.90
C MET A 1 -2.74 13.34 -7.52
N ARG A 2 -3.47 12.23 -7.38
CA ARG A 2 -3.99 11.76 -6.07
C ARG A 2 -3.21 10.52 -5.62
N ILE A 3 -2.90 10.47 -4.34
CA ILE A 3 -2.29 9.32 -3.67
C ILE A 3 -3.09 9.09 -2.40
N THR A 4 -3.47 7.85 -2.14
CA THR A 4 -4.13 7.44 -0.89
C THR A 4 -3.18 6.57 -0.10
N THR A 5 -3.06 6.81 1.21
CA THR A 5 -2.13 6.09 2.10
C THR A 5 -2.88 5.47 3.28
N PHE A 6 -2.64 4.19 3.56
CA PHE A 6 -3.15 3.51 4.74
C PHE A 6 -2.04 3.35 5.77
N HIS A 7 -2.26 3.96 6.92
CA HIS A 7 -1.39 3.84 8.08
C HIS A 7 -1.97 2.78 8.99
N ILE A 8 -1.17 1.76 9.28
CA ILE A 8 -1.56 0.61 10.11
C ILE A 8 -0.65 0.65 11.31
N ILE A 9 -1.18 1.20 12.39
CA ILE A 9 -0.42 1.54 13.59
C ILE A 9 -1.31 1.21 14.78
N ASN A 10 -0.74 0.62 15.83
CA ASN A 10 -1.44 0.42 17.10
C ASN A 10 -1.60 1.75 17.86
N GLU A 11 -2.35 1.72 18.97
CA GLU A 11 -2.72 2.93 19.71
C GLU A 11 -1.52 3.75 20.20
N ASP A 12 -0.48 3.09 20.71
CA ASP A 12 0.72 3.73 21.27
C ASP A 12 1.82 4.01 20.23
N GLY A 13 1.62 3.58 18.98
CA GLY A 13 2.55 3.80 17.90
C GLY A 13 3.83 2.96 17.95
N THR A 14 3.90 1.93 18.80
CA THR A 14 5.06 1.04 18.89
C THR A 14 5.08 -0.01 17.79
N ASP A 15 3.92 -0.49 17.36
CA ASP A 15 3.77 -1.43 16.24
C ASP A 15 3.29 -0.67 14.99
N LYS A 16 4.15 -0.63 13.98
CA LYS A 16 3.90 0.02 12.68
C LYS A 16 4.09 -1.00 11.57
N ARG A 17 3.03 -1.25 10.80
CA ARG A 17 3.11 -2.12 9.61
C ARG A 17 3.46 -1.33 8.36
N LYS A 18 3.78 -2.05 7.29
CA LYS A 18 4.19 -1.45 6.01
C LYS A 18 3.03 -0.62 5.45
N ILE A 19 3.29 0.65 5.11
CA ILE A 19 2.25 1.57 4.59
C ILE A 19 1.76 1.05 3.24
N TRP A 20 0.44 1.06 3.04
CA TRP A 20 -0.14 0.82 1.72
C TRP A 20 -0.37 2.15 1.00
N VAL A 21 0.10 2.23 -0.24
CA VAL A 21 -0.01 3.40 -1.09
C VAL A 21 -0.80 3.04 -2.34
N VAL A 22 -1.90 3.73 -2.59
CA VAL A 22 -2.69 3.59 -3.82
C VAL A 22 -2.50 4.82 -4.69
N GLY A 23 -1.80 4.65 -5.80
CA GLY A 23 -1.61 5.68 -6.82
C GLY A 23 -2.56 5.55 -8.01
N GLN A 24 -2.57 6.56 -8.89
CA GLN A 24 -3.43 6.56 -10.09
C GLN A 24 -2.91 5.67 -11.22
N GLY A 25 -1.59 5.52 -11.34
CA GLY A 25 -0.95 4.73 -12.39
C GLY A 25 -0.20 3.55 -11.80
N GLU A 26 -0.19 2.43 -12.52
CA GLU A 26 0.63 1.27 -12.15
C GLU A 26 2.12 1.61 -12.10
N ARG A 27 2.58 2.41 -13.08
CA ARG A 27 3.93 2.96 -13.14
C ARG A 27 3.85 4.46 -13.45
N PRO A 28 3.83 5.33 -12.43
CA PRO A 28 3.91 6.77 -12.63
C PRO A 28 5.13 7.15 -13.45
N HIS A 29 5.02 8.21 -14.27
CA HIS A 29 6.10 8.66 -15.15
C HIS A 29 7.44 8.83 -14.42
N TYR A 30 7.41 9.36 -13.20
CA TYR A 30 8.61 9.53 -12.38
C TYR A 30 9.30 8.19 -12.06
N PHE A 31 8.55 7.10 -11.84
CA PHE A 31 9.15 5.79 -11.62
C PHE A 31 9.86 5.28 -12.88
N CYS A 32 9.29 5.53 -14.06
CA CYS A 32 9.94 5.19 -15.31
C CYS A 32 11.23 5.98 -15.53
N GLN A 33 11.20 7.29 -15.30
CA GLN A 33 12.37 8.16 -15.47
C GLN A 33 13.51 7.80 -14.52
N GLN A 34 13.19 7.48 -13.28
CA GLN A 34 14.17 7.14 -12.23
C GLN A 34 14.47 5.64 -12.15
N GLN A 35 13.91 4.83 -13.07
CA GLN A 35 14.05 3.37 -13.10
C GLN A 35 13.69 2.71 -11.75
N VAL A 36 12.70 3.26 -11.05
CA VAL A 36 12.23 2.75 -9.77
C VAL A 36 11.39 1.50 -10.02
N ASN A 37 11.78 0.39 -9.38
CA ASN A 37 10.90 -0.76 -9.22
C ASN A 37 9.98 -0.53 -8.01
N PRO A 38 8.64 -0.45 -8.18
CA PRO A 38 7.70 -0.30 -7.07
C PRO A 38 7.86 -1.36 -5.97
N GLN A 39 8.32 -2.56 -6.34
CA GLN A 39 8.55 -3.67 -5.40
C GLN A 39 9.71 -3.39 -4.44
N ASN A 40 10.65 -2.52 -4.82
CA ASN A 40 11.79 -2.14 -3.99
C ASN A 40 11.46 -1.00 -3.02
N LEU A 41 10.25 -0.43 -3.09
CA LEU A 41 9.85 0.63 -2.19
C LEU A 41 9.62 0.07 -0.77
N PRO A 42 9.88 0.86 0.29
CA PRO A 42 9.57 0.48 1.66
C PRO A 42 8.07 0.57 1.98
N VAL A 43 7.21 0.52 0.96
CA VAL A 43 5.75 0.55 1.05
C VAL A 43 5.15 -0.56 0.19
N ILE A 44 3.87 -0.86 0.38
CA ILE A 44 3.11 -1.70 -0.55
C ILE A 44 2.42 -0.76 -1.53
N TYR A 45 2.93 -0.71 -2.76
CA TYR A 45 2.34 0.09 -3.81
C TYR A 45 1.27 -0.68 -4.58
N LYS A 46 0.08 -0.08 -4.69
CA LYS A 46 -1.04 -0.56 -5.49
C LYS A 46 -1.50 0.57 -6.41
N PHE A 47 -2.24 0.22 -7.46
CA PHE A 47 -2.76 1.21 -8.39
C PHE A 47 -4.25 1.03 -8.65
N ASN A 48 -4.90 2.16 -8.91
CA ASN A 48 -6.26 2.25 -9.43
C ASN A 48 -6.39 3.61 -10.11
N ASN A 49 -7.02 3.72 -11.28
CA ASN A 49 -7.12 4.97 -12.04
C ASN A 49 -7.66 6.17 -11.22
N LYS A 50 -8.53 5.91 -10.24
CA LYS A 50 -9.07 6.92 -9.33
C LYS A 50 -8.17 7.23 -8.13
N ALA A 51 -7.18 6.38 -7.84
CA ALA A 51 -6.42 6.33 -6.58
C ALA A 51 -7.33 6.21 -5.35
N TRP A 52 -8.45 5.48 -5.50
CA TRP A 52 -9.40 5.19 -4.43
C TRP A 52 -9.32 3.73 -4.05
N LEU A 53 -9.73 3.44 -2.82
CA LEU A 53 -9.93 2.09 -2.35
C LEU A 53 -11.21 1.53 -2.97
N LEU A 54 -11.05 0.71 -4.01
CA LEU A 54 -12.15 -0.10 -4.51
C LEU A 54 -12.33 -1.31 -3.58
N THR A 55 -13.54 -1.87 -3.56
CA THR A 55 -13.88 -3.04 -2.73
C THR A 55 -12.86 -4.18 -2.87
N GLY A 56 -12.33 -4.41 -4.09
CA GLY A 56 -11.28 -5.40 -4.32
C GLY A 56 -9.97 -5.08 -3.62
N LEU A 57 -9.45 -3.86 -3.75
CA LEU A 57 -8.22 -3.43 -3.06
C LEU A 57 -8.39 -3.42 -1.55
N TRP A 58 -9.59 -3.10 -1.06
CA TRP A 58 -9.89 -3.18 0.37
C TRP A 58 -9.86 -4.63 0.87
N TYR A 59 -10.47 -5.54 0.13
CA TYR A 59 -10.47 -6.96 0.50
C TYR A 59 -9.05 -7.56 0.43
N GLU A 60 -8.25 -7.21 -0.59
CA GLU A 60 -6.84 -7.57 -0.66
C GLU A 60 -6.06 -7.09 0.57
N PHE A 61 -6.27 -5.83 0.98
CA PHE A 61 -5.68 -5.28 2.18
C PHE A 61 -6.07 -6.09 3.42
N LEU A 62 -7.36 -6.40 3.61
CA LEU A 62 -7.83 -7.17 4.76
C LEU A 62 -7.23 -8.58 4.80
N CYS A 63 -7.18 -9.28 3.67
CA CYS A 63 -6.55 -10.61 3.60
C CYS A 63 -5.06 -10.56 3.93
N TYR A 64 -4.33 -9.59 3.37
CA TYR A 64 -2.91 -9.40 3.66
C TYR A 64 -2.69 -9.12 5.15
N PHE A 65 -3.45 -8.17 5.71
CA PHE A 65 -3.32 -7.79 7.11
C PHE A 65 -3.67 -8.95 8.04
N ASN A 66 -4.73 -9.71 7.73
CA ASN A 66 -5.09 -10.89 8.50
C ASN A 66 -3.97 -11.94 8.52
N GLU A 67 -3.31 -12.18 7.39
CA GLU A 67 -2.18 -13.13 7.33
C GLU A 67 -0.96 -12.62 8.11
N GLU A 68 -0.61 -11.33 8.01
CA GLU A 68 0.46 -10.74 8.82
C GLU A 68 0.20 -10.90 10.33
N MET A 69 -1.05 -10.70 10.76
CA MET A 69 -1.43 -10.85 12.17
C MET A 69 -1.42 -12.32 12.61
N ARG A 70 -1.74 -13.26 11.72
CA ARG A 70 -1.74 -14.70 12.02
C ARG A 70 -0.33 -15.26 12.25
N ILE A 71 0.67 -14.69 11.58
CA ILE A 71 2.09 -15.05 11.75
C ILE A 71 2.64 -14.58 13.12
N SER A 72 1.89 -13.74 13.84
CA SER A 72 2.30 -13.11 15.10
C SER A 72 1.76 -13.81 16.36
N GLN A 73 1.15 -15.01 16.24
CA GLN A 73 0.64 -15.83 17.35
C GLN A 73 1.54 -17.04 17.61
#